data_AF-A0A540LTN7-F1
#
_entry.id   AF-A0A540LTN7-F1
#
_cell.length_a   1.000
_cell.length_b   1.000
_cell.length_c   1.000
_cell.angle_alpha   90.00
_cell.angle_beta   90.00
_cell.angle_gamma   90.00
#
_symmetry.space_group_name_H-M   'P 1'
#
loop_
_entity.id
_entity.type
_entity.pdbx_description
1 polymer ?
#
loop_
_entity_poly.entity_id
_entity_poly.type
_entity_poly.pdbx_seq_one_letter_code
_entity_poly.pdbx_strand_id
1 'polypeptide(L)'
;MGTVGNINLDVLSFEDCLSLFAKCAFKEGQERQHPSLYEMGKDIVRKCGGVPLAVKTLGSQLYSKTDECQWKLIRDSEIWELEREGAGQLLPALRLSYTQLPYHLKQCLACCSILQKKYVTFDSRELINNWMALGVLEYRDHANMELLADEELEDVGEVYFKALWERSFFQNVKDYIFYYKFQMHDLIHDLVQSVAQDESFMIGSAGTKGLTGNVRHLSVLEIGQNVSMTLQNMNKVRTITARRCENIDESFLRTCISRFRYLRVLKLANASLELLPSSIGSLKHLRTLSFYGNEGITEVPNSICKLQSLKTLNLGGCVNLEELPRGMSKLISLRYLDFTTKQSSFPENGVGGLKSLRYLVIMRCSNLTCLPRDTSYLASLHTLTIGNCKQLDLVMENYQGIPLKLKKLGIKGVPRMVALPEWFQGARDTLQDLVIRNCENLEALPGWLMSFRSLRRLILVSCPKLLSLPEEMHRLTALTEVRIKKCHDLKRRCHRNT
;
A
#
# COMPACT_ATOMS: atom_id res chain seq x y z
N MET A 1 -38.77 15.10 2.93
CA MET A 1 -38.01 13.90 3.34
C MET A 1 -37.58 14.11 4.78
N GLY A 2 -38.10 13.31 5.72
CA GLY A 2 -37.76 13.45 7.13
C GLY A 2 -36.32 13.05 7.38
N THR A 3 -35.57 13.91 8.08
CA THR A 3 -34.25 13.59 8.62
C THR A 3 -34.40 12.43 9.59
N VAL A 4 -33.83 11.26 9.26
CA VAL A 4 -33.72 10.13 10.18
C VAL A 4 -33.03 10.63 11.45
N GLY A 5 -33.68 10.48 12.61
CA GLY A 5 -33.12 10.90 13.89
C GLY A 5 -31.76 10.25 14.14
N ASN A 6 -30.84 11.00 14.74
CA ASN A 6 -29.52 10.49 15.11
C ASN A 6 -29.70 9.31 16.07
N ILE A 7 -29.29 8.11 15.65
CA ILE A 7 -29.15 6.97 16.54
C ILE A 7 -27.84 7.19 17.30
N ASN A 8 -27.94 7.59 18.57
CA ASN A 8 -26.79 7.64 19.44
C ASN A 8 -26.46 6.22 19.88
N LEU A 9 -25.28 5.72 19.52
CA LEU A 9 -24.84 4.39 19.93
C LEU A 9 -24.18 4.51 21.30
N ASP A 10 -24.75 3.85 22.30
CA ASP A 10 -24.19 3.78 23.64
C ASP A 10 -22.90 2.94 23.67
N VAL A 11 -22.12 3.11 24.75
CA VAL A 11 -20.96 2.25 25.03
C VAL A 11 -21.38 0.80 25.25
N LEU A 12 -20.48 -0.15 25.02
CA LEU A 12 -20.77 -1.55 25.29
C LEU A 12 -20.89 -1.82 26.79
N SER A 13 -21.75 -2.78 27.14
CA SER A 13 -21.84 -3.29 28.50
C SER A 13 -20.52 -3.95 28.92
N PHE A 14 -20.27 -4.03 30.22
CA PHE A 14 -19.08 -4.71 30.74
C PHE A 14 -18.98 -6.17 30.25
N GLU A 15 -20.10 -6.89 30.25
CA GLU A 15 -20.15 -8.29 29.80
C GLU A 15 -19.86 -8.43 28.30
N ASP A 16 -20.39 -7.52 27.47
CA ASP A 16 -20.09 -7.51 26.03
C ASP A 16 -18.62 -7.17 25.77
N CYS A 17 -18.08 -6.20 26.50
CA CYS A 17 -16.66 -5.87 26.43
C CYS A 17 -15.78 -7.04 26.89
N LEU A 18 -16.14 -7.75 27.95
CA LEU A 18 -15.38 -8.88 28.45
C LEU A 18 -15.42 -10.05 27.44
N SER A 19 -16.58 -10.33 26.87
CA SER A 19 -16.75 -11.31 25.79
C SER A 19 -15.91 -10.95 24.56
N LEU A 20 -15.92 -9.68 24.16
CA LEU A 20 -15.10 -9.18 23.06
C LEU A 20 -13.60 -9.27 23.37
N PHE A 21 -13.19 -8.89 24.57
CA PHE A 21 -11.80 -8.98 25.02
C PHE A 21 -11.32 -10.43 25.00
N ALA A 22 -12.12 -11.35 25.53
CA ALA A 22 -11.76 -12.76 25.59
C ALA A 22 -11.52 -13.34 24.19
N LYS A 23 -12.40 -13.02 23.23
CA LYS A 23 -12.24 -13.39 21.81
C LYS A 23 -10.99 -12.81 21.16
N CYS A 24 -10.50 -11.67 21.63
CA CYS A 24 -9.30 -11.02 21.10
C CYS A 24 -8.00 -11.44 21.79
N ALA A 25 -8.05 -11.82 23.08
CA ALA A 25 -6.86 -12.11 23.89
C ALA A 25 -6.54 -13.61 24.00
N PHE A 26 -7.54 -14.48 23.90
CA PHE A 26 -7.36 -15.93 24.08
C PHE A 26 -7.62 -16.69 22.77
N LYS A 27 -6.91 -17.80 22.56
CA LYS A 27 -7.37 -18.84 21.64
C LYS A 27 -8.66 -19.44 22.17
N GLU A 28 -9.50 -19.97 21.29
CA GLU A 28 -10.80 -20.54 21.67
C GLU A 28 -10.64 -21.60 22.78
N GLY A 29 -11.25 -21.35 23.95
CA GLY A 29 -11.20 -22.22 25.13
C GLY A 29 -9.97 -22.05 26.03
N GLN A 30 -9.00 -21.22 25.64
CA GLN A 30 -7.78 -20.97 26.42
C GLN A 30 -8.04 -20.14 27.68
N GLU A 31 -9.10 -19.33 27.69
CA GLU A 31 -9.49 -18.50 28.85
C GLU A 31 -9.79 -19.34 30.10
N ARG A 32 -10.28 -20.57 29.93
CA ARG A 32 -10.57 -21.51 31.03
C ARG A 32 -9.31 -22.14 31.62
N GLN A 33 -8.22 -22.16 30.85
CA GLN A 33 -6.95 -22.76 31.24
C GLN A 33 -6.07 -21.78 32.04
N HIS A 34 -6.37 -20.47 31.97
CA HIS A 34 -5.62 -19.43 32.66
C HIS A 34 -6.53 -18.48 33.46
N PRO A 35 -7.11 -18.92 34.60
CA PRO A 35 -8.02 -18.10 35.40
C PRO A 35 -7.39 -16.78 35.88
N SER A 36 -6.10 -16.77 36.24
CA SER A 36 -5.41 -15.55 36.68
C SER A 36 -5.32 -14.49 35.58
N LEU A 37 -5.06 -14.90 34.35
CA LEU A 37 -5.05 -14.01 33.18
C LEU A 37 -6.45 -13.47 32.88
N TYR A 38 -7.48 -14.32 33.02
CA TYR A 38 -8.86 -13.90 32.83
C TYR A 38 -9.30 -12.83 33.83
N GLU A 39 -8.93 -12.96 35.11
CA GLU A 39 -9.19 -11.92 36.13
C GLU A 39 -8.44 -10.62 35.82
N MET A 40 -7.17 -10.69 35.42
CA MET A 40 -6.45 -9.49 34.96
C MET A 40 -7.11 -8.86 33.72
N GLY A 41 -7.67 -9.67 32.83
CA GLY A 41 -8.45 -9.22 31.68
C GLY A 41 -9.68 -8.41 32.10
N LYS A 42 -10.40 -8.84 33.15
CA LYS A 42 -11.54 -8.08 33.70
C LYS A 42 -11.11 -6.69 34.16
N ASP A 43 -9.98 -6.59 34.86
CA ASP A 43 -9.45 -5.30 35.33
C ASP A 43 -9.12 -4.37 34.16
N ILE A 44 -8.46 -4.90 33.12
CA ILE A 44 -8.16 -4.15 31.90
C ILE A 44 -9.45 -3.69 31.21
N VAL A 45 -10.45 -4.56 31.09
CA VAL A 45 -11.74 -4.23 30.47
C VAL A 45 -12.47 -3.12 31.22
N ARG A 46 -12.46 -3.13 32.57
CA ARG A 46 -13.03 -2.03 33.37
C ARG A 46 -12.37 -0.70 33.04
N LYS A 47 -11.04 -0.68 32.87
CA LYS A 47 -10.27 0.54 32.52
C LYS A 47 -10.53 1.02 31.09
N CYS A 48 -11.00 0.17 30.18
CA CYS A 48 -11.36 0.54 28.81
C CYS A 48 -12.68 1.34 28.69
N GLY A 49 -13.48 1.43 29.75
CA GLY A 49 -14.65 2.31 29.80
C GLY A 49 -15.73 2.02 28.74
N GLY A 50 -15.89 0.76 28.34
CA GLY A 50 -16.92 0.36 27.37
C GLY A 50 -16.59 0.66 25.90
N VAL A 51 -15.39 1.17 25.58
CA VAL A 51 -15.00 1.51 24.21
C VAL A 51 -14.52 0.25 23.45
N PRO A 52 -15.24 -0.22 22.40
CA PRO A 52 -14.91 -1.47 21.73
C PRO A 52 -13.51 -1.47 21.11
N LEU A 53 -13.09 -0.34 20.55
CA LEU A 53 -11.77 -0.21 19.92
C LEU A 53 -10.64 -0.37 20.93
N ALA A 54 -10.76 0.26 22.11
CA ALA A 54 -9.78 0.13 23.18
C ALA A 54 -9.66 -1.33 23.65
N VAL A 55 -10.82 -1.98 23.87
CA VAL A 55 -10.91 -3.39 24.24
C VAL A 55 -10.24 -4.30 23.19
N LYS A 56 -10.57 -4.12 21.91
CA LYS A 56 -9.99 -4.92 20.83
C LYS A 56 -8.50 -4.72 20.68
N THR A 57 -8.02 -3.48 20.78
CA THR A 57 -6.59 -3.17 20.58
C THR A 57 -5.74 -3.81 21.69
N LEU A 58 -6.13 -3.63 22.96
CA LEU A 58 -5.43 -4.25 24.10
C LEU A 58 -5.59 -5.77 24.14
N GLY A 59 -6.79 -6.29 23.87
CA GLY A 59 -7.04 -7.73 23.80
C GLY A 59 -6.17 -8.39 22.73
N SER A 60 -6.15 -7.85 21.51
CA SER A 60 -5.36 -8.39 20.40
C SER A 60 -3.85 -8.33 20.67
N GLN A 61 -3.39 -7.38 21.48
CA GLN A 61 -1.99 -7.27 21.88
C GLN A 61 -1.56 -8.33 22.91
N LEU A 62 -2.52 -8.84 23.67
CA LEU A 62 -2.34 -9.95 24.62
C LEU A 62 -2.65 -11.32 23.99
N TYR A 63 -3.01 -11.35 22.70
CA TYR A 63 -3.39 -12.58 22.00
C TYR A 63 -2.36 -13.70 22.20
N SER A 64 -2.82 -14.81 22.78
CA SER A 64 -2.03 -16.03 23.02
C SER A 64 -0.82 -15.84 23.94
N LYS A 65 -0.73 -14.73 24.70
CA LYS A 65 0.33 -14.51 25.71
C LYS A 65 -0.06 -15.15 27.04
N THR A 66 0.74 -16.11 27.50
CA THR A 66 0.52 -16.82 28.77
C THR A 66 1.36 -16.28 29.93
N ASP A 67 2.32 -15.39 29.67
CA ASP A 67 3.17 -14.79 30.69
C ASP A 67 2.43 -13.66 31.44
N GLU A 68 2.20 -13.85 32.74
CA GLU A 68 1.52 -12.87 33.60
C GLU A 68 2.23 -11.51 33.63
N CYS A 69 3.55 -11.46 33.47
CA CYS A 69 4.29 -10.20 33.48
C CYS A 69 3.82 -9.27 32.35
N GLN A 70 3.53 -9.82 31.17
CA GLN A 70 3.02 -9.05 30.03
C GLN A 70 1.63 -8.46 30.30
N TRP A 71 0.81 -9.15 31.08
CA TRP A 71 -0.52 -8.68 31.48
C TRP A 71 -0.43 -7.59 32.55
N LYS A 72 0.44 -7.77 33.55
CA LYS A 72 0.71 -6.78 34.61
C LYS A 72 1.26 -5.47 34.04
N LEU A 73 2.16 -5.53 33.06
CA LEU A 73 2.67 -4.35 32.36
C LEU A 73 1.57 -3.48 31.73
N ILE A 74 0.47 -4.09 31.28
CA ILE A 74 -0.69 -3.38 30.74
C ILE A 74 -1.61 -2.94 31.86
N ARG A 75 -1.99 -3.86 32.76
CA ARG A 75 -2.95 -3.60 33.84
C ARG A 75 -2.48 -2.49 34.78
N ASP A 76 -1.21 -2.51 35.16
CA ASP A 76 -0.64 -1.67 36.23
C ASP A 76 0.12 -0.44 35.69
N SER A 77 -0.02 -0.15 34.38
CA SER A 77 0.67 0.97 33.74
C SER A 77 0.27 2.34 34.30
N GLU A 78 1.26 3.20 34.54
CA GLU A 78 1.05 4.60 34.94
C GLU A 78 0.30 5.43 33.87
N ILE A 79 0.26 4.97 32.62
CA ILE A 79 -0.45 5.67 31.52
C ILE A 79 -1.95 5.80 31.81
N TRP A 80 -2.52 4.87 32.59
CA TRP A 80 -3.92 4.96 33.03
C TRP A 80 -4.20 6.20 33.90
N GLU A 81 -3.17 6.71 34.57
CA GLU A 81 -3.24 7.83 35.51
C GLU A 81 -2.92 9.17 34.83
N LEU A 82 -1.91 9.19 33.95
CA LEU A 82 -1.33 10.38 33.33
C LEU A 82 -2.30 11.19 32.44
N GLU A 83 -3.33 10.57 31.87
CA GLU A 83 -4.26 11.25 30.96
C GLU A 83 -5.55 11.74 31.64
N ARG A 84 -5.69 11.55 32.97
CA ARG A 84 -6.82 12.12 33.73
C ARG A 84 -6.69 13.62 34.00
N GLU A 85 -5.47 14.17 33.92
CA GLU A 85 -5.17 15.53 34.40
C GLU A 85 -4.98 16.60 33.30
N GLY A 86 -5.27 16.29 32.04
CA GLY A 86 -5.39 17.32 31.00
C GLY A 86 -4.57 17.05 29.75
N ALA A 87 -5.15 16.29 28.82
CA ALA A 87 -4.96 16.44 27.38
C ALA A 87 -6.15 15.73 26.71
N GLY A 88 -6.85 16.41 25.80
CA GLY A 88 -8.20 16.04 25.37
C GLY A 88 -8.35 14.62 24.84
N GLN A 89 -9.52 14.02 25.12
CA GLN A 89 -10.22 12.91 24.43
C GLN A 89 -9.43 11.65 23.98
N LEU A 90 -8.12 11.56 24.17
CA LEU A 90 -7.33 10.39 23.82
C LEU A 90 -7.49 9.34 24.92
N LEU A 91 -7.77 8.10 24.53
CA LEU A 91 -7.99 7.02 25.48
C LEU A 91 -6.64 6.48 25.97
N PRO A 92 -6.38 6.40 27.30
CA PRO A 92 -5.16 5.83 27.86
C PRO A 92 -4.88 4.43 27.33
N ALA A 93 -5.94 3.65 27.11
CA ALA A 93 -5.88 2.31 26.53
C ALA A 93 -5.22 2.29 25.13
N LEU A 94 -5.51 3.28 24.28
CA LEU A 94 -4.95 3.35 22.94
C LEU A 94 -3.49 3.80 22.97
N ARG A 95 -3.14 4.74 23.86
CA ARG A 95 -1.75 5.14 24.07
C ARG A 95 -0.92 3.98 24.63
N LEU A 96 -1.45 3.25 25.59
CA LEU A 96 -0.83 2.04 26.10
C LEU A 96 -0.65 0.99 25.00
N SER A 97 -1.65 0.82 24.14
CA SER A 97 -1.54 -0.09 23.01
C SER A 97 -0.35 0.25 22.10
N TYR A 98 -0.14 1.54 21.84
CA TYR A 98 1.02 2.04 21.10
C TYR A 98 2.34 1.84 21.85
N THR A 99 2.42 2.19 23.13
CA THR A 99 3.68 2.07 23.91
C THR A 99 4.13 0.63 24.10
N GLN A 100 3.22 -0.34 23.98
CA GLN A 100 3.54 -1.76 24.05
C GLN A 100 3.87 -2.39 22.68
N LEU A 101 3.87 -1.62 21.59
CA LEU A 101 4.32 -2.13 20.28
C LEU A 101 5.84 -2.33 20.24
N PRO A 102 6.34 -3.33 19.49
CA PRO A 102 7.74 -3.40 19.08
C PRO A 102 8.19 -2.10 18.41
N TYR A 103 9.46 -1.73 18.61
CA TYR A 103 10.02 -0.46 18.14
C TYR A 103 9.79 -0.20 16.63
N HIS A 104 10.01 -1.20 15.77
CA HIS A 104 9.81 -1.09 14.33
C HIS A 104 8.33 -0.81 13.95
N LEU A 105 7.36 -1.43 14.65
CA LEU A 105 5.94 -1.16 14.44
C LEU A 105 5.53 0.23 14.96
N LYS A 106 6.11 0.70 16.06
CA LYS A 106 5.91 2.06 16.58
C LYS A 106 6.31 3.11 15.55
N GLN A 107 7.48 2.94 14.92
CA GLN A 107 7.96 3.84 13.87
C GLN A 107 7.04 3.82 12.64
N CYS A 108 6.64 2.63 12.19
CA CYS A 108 5.72 2.47 11.06
C CYS A 108 4.37 3.14 11.32
N LEU A 109 3.80 2.94 12.51
CA LEU A 109 2.52 3.52 12.90
C LEU A 109 2.62 5.04 13.10
N ALA A 110 3.71 5.56 13.68
CA ALA A 110 3.94 7.00 13.79
C ALA A 110 4.01 7.68 12.41
N CYS A 111 4.61 7.01 11.42
CA CYS A 111 4.64 7.51 10.03
C CYS A 111 3.25 7.59 9.39
N CYS A 112 2.21 6.95 9.95
CA CYS A 112 0.84 7.08 9.48
C CYS A 112 0.22 8.46 9.79
N SER A 113 0.90 9.32 10.57
CA SER A 113 0.47 10.71 10.78
C SER A 113 0.35 11.51 9.47
N ILE A 114 1.02 11.07 8.39
CA ILE A 114 0.92 11.66 7.05
C ILE A 114 -0.40 11.33 6.33
N LEU A 115 -1.16 10.35 6.83
CA LEU A 115 -2.46 9.99 6.30
C LEU A 115 -3.48 11.05 6.74
N GLN A 116 -4.34 11.49 5.82
CA GLN A 116 -5.31 12.55 6.11
C GLN A 116 -6.62 11.95 6.65
N LYS A 117 -7.07 12.45 7.81
CA LYS A 117 -8.29 12.00 8.53
C LYS A 117 -9.55 12.05 7.66
N LYS A 118 -9.66 13.04 6.76
CA LYS A 118 -10.81 13.19 5.84
C LYS A 118 -11.01 12.03 4.87
N TYR A 119 -10.04 11.12 4.73
CA TYR A 119 -10.15 10.00 3.81
C TYR A 119 -10.56 8.71 4.51
N VAL A 120 -11.59 8.09 3.93
CA VAL A 120 -12.20 6.89 4.47
C VAL A 120 -11.39 5.64 4.14
N THR A 121 -10.53 5.61 3.12
CA THR A 121 -9.84 4.36 2.70
C THR A 121 -8.47 4.61 2.06
N PHE A 122 -7.51 3.74 2.40
CA PHE A 122 -6.10 3.79 2.00
C PHE A 122 -5.66 2.49 1.31
N ASP A 123 -4.58 2.56 0.51
CA ASP A 123 -3.92 1.41 -0.13
C ASP A 123 -2.67 1.02 0.66
N SER A 124 -2.56 -0.25 1.06
CA SER A 124 -1.43 -0.76 1.85
C SER A 124 -0.08 -0.59 1.14
N ARG A 125 -0.02 -0.67 -0.19
CA ARG A 125 1.23 -0.46 -0.95
C ARG A 125 1.71 0.98 -0.86
N GLU A 126 0.80 1.95 -0.90
CA GLU A 126 1.18 3.36 -0.74
C GLU A 126 1.81 3.62 0.64
N LEU A 127 1.30 2.95 1.67
CA LEU A 127 1.80 3.01 3.03
C LEU A 127 3.17 2.33 3.15
N ILE A 128 3.33 1.12 2.63
CA ILE A 128 4.60 0.39 2.63
C ILE A 128 5.68 1.18 1.88
N ASN A 129 5.37 1.74 0.71
CA ASN A 129 6.28 2.59 -0.04
C ASN A 129 6.70 3.86 0.76
N ASN A 130 5.81 4.39 1.61
CA ASN A 130 6.18 5.48 2.52
C ASN A 130 7.17 5.00 3.59
N TRP A 131 6.93 3.84 4.20
CA TRP A 131 7.83 3.29 5.20
C TRP A 131 9.24 3.02 4.63
N MET A 132 9.31 2.44 3.42
CA MET A 132 10.57 2.25 2.69
C MET A 132 11.27 3.58 2.39
N ALA A 133 10.52 4.58 1.92
CA ALA A 133 11.09 5.87 1.57
C ALA A 133 11.62 6.61 2.80
N LEU A 134 10.91 6.54 3.93
CA LEU A 134 11.36 7.12 5.18
C LEU A 134 12.50 6.33 5.81
N GLY A 135 12.66 5.05 5.46
CA GLY A 135 13.69 4.16 5.98
C GLY A 135 13.38 3.68 7.39
N VAL A 136 12.10 3.44 7.67
CA VAL A 136 11.63 2.93 8.98
C VAL A 136 11.36 1.41 8.98
N LEU A 137 11.50 0.77 7.82
CA LEU A 137 11.54 -0.69 7.76
C LEU A 137 12.95 -1.15 8.11
N GLU A 138 13.09 -1.71 9.31
CA GLU A 138 14.27 -2.46 9.73
C GLU A 138 13.97 -3.96 9.59
N TYR A 139 14.88 -4.73 9.01
CA TYR A 139 14.85 -6.19 9.07
C TYR A 139 16.13 -6.67 9.76
N ARG A 140 15.96 -7.38 10.87
CA ARG A 140 17.05 -8.10 11.56
C ARG A 140 16.68 -9.57 11.56
N ASP A 141 17.43 -10.38 10.84
CA ASP A 141 17.35 -11.82 11.02
C ASP A 141 17.87 -12.15 12.43
N HIS A 142 17.00 -12.69 13.27
CA HIS A 142 17.33 -13.06 14.65
C HIS A 142 18.31 -14.25 14.72
N ALA A 143 18.54 -14.97 13.61
CA ALA A 143 19.48 -16.08 13.58
C ALA A 143 20.92 -15.67 13.26
N ASN A 144 21.15 -14.69 12.36
CA ASN A 144 22.47 -14.51 11.75
C ASN A 144 23.10 -13.11 11.91
N MET A 145 22.42 -12.13 12.51
CA MET A 145 22.93 -10.75 12.67
C MET A 145 23.45 -10.08 11.37
N GLU A 146 23.10 -10.60 10.19
CA GLU A 146 23.39 -9.97 8.90
C GLU A 146 22.20 -9.10 8.43
N LEU A 147 22.50 -7.93 7.88
CA LEU A 147 21.54 -7.08 7.18
C LEU A 147 21.19 -7.78 5.86
N LEU A 148 19.98 -8.35 5.75
CA LEU A 148 19.52 -8.84 4.44
C LEU A 148 19.47 -7.70 3.42
N ALA A 149 19.75 -8.06 2.17
CA ALA A 149 19.75 -7.14 1.06
C ALA A 149 18.41 -6.39 0.95
N ASP A 150 18.44 -5.16 0.42
CA ASP A 150 17.28 -4.30 0.14
C ASP A 150 16.13 -5.04 -0.59
N GLU A 151 16.36 -6.22 -1.18
CA GLU A 151 15.46 -7.05 -2.01
C GLU A 151 14.11 -7.42 -1.38
N GLU A 152 13.99 -7.54 -0.05
CA GLU A 152 12.79 -8.08 0.62
C GLU A 152 11.94 -7.04 1.37
N LEU A 153 12.30 -5.75 1.32
CA LEU A 153 11.63 -4.70 2.10
C LEU A 153 10.12 -4.60 1.88
N GLU A 154 9.62 -4.92 0.69
CA GLU A 154 8.19 -4.95 0.39
C GLU A 154 7.47 -6.08 1.13
N ASP A 155 8.09 -7.27 1.21
CA ASP A 155 7.54 -8.41 1.96
C ASP A 155 7.55 -8.10 3.47
N VAL A 156 8.63 -7.50 4.00
CA VAL A 156 8.73 -7.02 5.39
C VAL A 156 7.65 -5.98 5.70
N GLY A 157 7.47 -5.02 4.80
CA GLY A 157 6.40 -4.03 4.92
C GLY A 157 5.01 -4.66 4.95
N GLU A 158 4.76 -5.69 4.16
CA GLU A 158 3.49 -6.43 4.20
C GLU A 158 3.28 -7.17 5.53
N VAL A 159 4.34 -7.76 6.10
CA VAL A 159 4.31 -8.38 7.44
C VAL A 159 3.98 -7.34 8.52
N TYR A 160 4.63 -6.18 8.50
CA TYR A 160 4.38 -5.12 9.48
C TYR A 160 2.97 -4.53 9.34
N PHE A 161 2.48 -4.39 8.11
CA PHE A 161 1.10 -3.98 7.85
C PHE A 161 0.10 -4.97 8.46
N LYS A 162 0.28 -6.27 8.24
CA LYS A 162 -0.58 -7.33 8.81
C LYS A 162 -0.51 -7.35 10.34
N ALA A 163 0.68 -7.19 10.92
CA ALA A 163 0.85 -7.13 12.36
C ALA A 163 0.10 -5.94 13.01
N LEU A 164 0.10 -4.77 12.36
CA LEU A 164 -0.69 -3.61 12.81
C LEU A 164 -2.20 -3.83 12.61
N TRP A 165 -2.60 -4.46 11.51
CA TRP A 165 -3.99 -4.82 11.26
C TRP A 165 -4.52 -5.82 12.29
N GLU A 166 -3.78 -6.89 12.60
CA GLU A 166 -4.13 -7.89 13.62
C GLU A 166 -4.30 -7.26 15.00
N ARG A 167 -3.57 -6.17 15.28
CA ARG A 167 -3.69 -5.38 16.52
C ARG A 167 -4.78 -4.31 16.48
N SER A 168 -5.67 -4.37 15.49
CA SER A 168 -6.81 -3.44 15.33
C SER A 168 -6.45 -1.96 15.11
N PHE A 169 -5.19 -1.63 14.76
CA PHE A 169 -4.82 -0.27 14.36
C PHE A 169 -5.38 0.11 12.98
N PHE A 170 -5.68 -0.90 12.15
CA PHE A 170 -6.36 -0.76 10.87
C PHE A 170 -7.67 -1.55 10.88
N GLN A 171 -8.71 -0.99 10.28
CA GLN A 171 -10.05 -1.57 10.24
C GLN A 171 -10.58 -1.67 8.80
N ASN A 172 -11.66 -2.45 8.63
CA ASN A 172 -12.33 -2.64 7.33
C ASN A 172 -11.37 -3.08 6.21
N VAL A 173 -10.39 -3.91 6.57
CA VAL A 173 -9.34 -4.37 5.65
C VAL A 173 -9.94 -5.35 4.65
N LYS A 174 -9.73 -5.06 3.36
CA LYS A 174 -10.20 -5.87 2.23
C LYS A 174 -9.02 -6.27 1.35
N ASP A 175 -8.87 -7.56 1.09
CA ASP A 175 -7.85 -8.09 0.18
C ASP A 175 -8.28 -7.88 -1.29
N TYR A 176 -7.48 -7.12 -2.05
CA TYR A 176 -7.61 -6.93 -3.49
C TYR A 176 -6.55 -7.71 -4.29
N ILE A 177 -5.91 -8.70 -3.64
CA ILE A 177 -4.88 -9.65 -4.13
C ILE A 177 -3.50 -8.99 -4.24
N PHE A 178 -3.45 -7.86 -4.95
CA PHE A 178 -2.21 -7.11 -5.16
C PHE A 178 -1.92 -6.13 -4.02
N TYR A 179 -2.94 -5.79 -3.23
CA TYR A 179 -2.86 -4.87 -2.09
C TYR A 179 -4.08 -5.01 -1.20
N TYR A 180 -4.00 -4.43 -0.01
CA TYR A 180 -5.13 -4.30 0.90
C TYR A 180 -5.67 -2.88 0.85
N LYS A 181 -7.01 -2.76 0.82
CA LYS A 181 -7.65 -1.50 1.20
C LYS A 181 -7.97 -1.54 2.67
N PHE A 182 -7.67 -0.47 3.38
CA PHE A 182 -7.91 -0.38 4.83
C PHE A 182 -8.36 1.02 5.22
N GLN A 183 -8.86 1.13 6.45
CA GLN A 183 -9.24 2.39 7.07
C GLN A 183 -8.51 2.53 8.40
N MET A 184 -8.25 3.76 8.81
CA MET A 184 -7.73 4.08 10.14
C MET A 184 -8.84 4.78 10.92
N HIS A 185 -9.11 4.32 12.13
CA HIS A 185 -10.12 4.93 12.98
C HIS A 185 -9.66 6.32 13.46
N ASP A 186 -10.59 7.27 13.62
CA ASP A 186 -10.29 8.65 14.03
C ASP A 186 -9.48 8.74 15.33
N LEU A 187 -9.87 7.97 16.37
CA LEU A 187 -9.09 7.86 17.61
C LEU A 187 -7.66 7.33 17.42
N ILE A 188 -7.42 6.44 16.45
CA ILE A 188 -6.06 5.99 16.10
C ILE A 188 -5.32 7.09 15.33
N HIS A 189 -6.02 7.86 14.49
CA HIS A 189 -5.47 9.03 13.82
C HIS A 189 -5.00 10.07 14.85
N ASP A 190 -5.85 10.38 15.82
CA ASP A 190 -5.55 11.33 16.90
C ASP A 190 -4.36 10.84 17.76
N LEU A 191 -4.28 9.52 18.01
CA LEU A 191 -3.12 8.90 18.66
C LEU A 191 -1.83 9.08 17.86
N VAL A 192 -1.83 8.79 16.55
CA VAL A 192 -0.60 8.92 15.75
C VAL A 192 -0.19 10.38 15.55
N GLN A 193 -1.14 11.32 15.55
CA GLN A 193 -0.82 12.76 15.59
C GLN A 193 -0.21 13.15 16.95
N SER A 194 -0.77 12.68 18.07
CA SER A 194 -0.24 13.02 19.40
C SER A 194 1.17 12.47 19.60
N VAL A 195 1.47 11.29 19.05
CA VAL A 195 2.80 10.69 19.05
C VAL A 195 3.76 11.42 18.10
N ALA A 196 3.28 11.86 16.94
CA ALA A 196 4.11 12.61 15.98
C ALA A 196 4.45 14.03 16.46
N GLN A 197 3.69 14.56 17.42
CA GLN A 197 3.89 15.88 18.04
C GLN A 197 4.13 16.96 16.97
N ASP A 198 5.21 17.71 17.12
CA ASP A 198 5.65 18.80 16.25
C ASP A 198 6.45 18.35 15.00
N GLU A 199 6.58 17.03 14.76
CA GLU A 199 7.17 16.51 13.53
C GLU A 199 6.17 16.43 12.35
N SER A 200 4.86 16.41 12.63
CA SER A 200 3.79 16.37 11.62
C SER A 200 2.98 17.66 11.63
N PHE A 201 2.75 18.23 10.45
CA PHE A 201 1.96 19.45 10.30
C PHE A 201 0.99 19.35 9.12
N MET A 202 -0.25 19.81 9.34
CA MET A 202 -1.29 19.84 8.34
C MET A 202 -1.64 21.28 7.96
N ILE A 203 -1.45 21.64 6.69
CA ILE A 203 -1.88 22.93 6.15
C ILE A 203 -3.37 22.83 5.78
N GLY A 204 -4.18 23.68 6.39
CA GLY A 204 -5.61 23.89 6.08
C GLY A 204 -6.01 25.35 6.26
N SER A 205 -7.33 25.64 6.21
CA SER A 205 -7.87 27.01 6.26
C SER A 205 -7.75 27.70 7.63
N ALA A 206 -7.68 26.94 8.72
CA ALA A 206 -7.69 27.47 10.09
C ALA A 206 -6.27 27.69 10.66
N GLY A 207 -5.57 28.73 10.18
CA GLY A 207 -4.43 29.37 10.86
C GLY A 207 -3.14 28.55 11.05
N THR A 208 -2.02 29.25 11.12
CA THR A 208 -0.67 28.68 11.31
C THR A 208 -0.19 28.74 12.77
N LYS A 209 -1.10 28.56 13.74
CA LYS A 209 -0.73 28.61 15.16
C LYS A 209 0.07 27.35 15.54
N GLY A 210 1.30 27.53 16.03
CA GLY A 210 2.15 26.43 16.52
C GLY A 210 3.24 25.95 15.55
N LEU A 211 3.60 26.73 14.53
CA LEU A 211 4.72 26.37 13.64
C LEU A 211 6.05 26.30 14.41
N THR A 212 6.59 25.09 14.54
CA THR A 212 7.95 24.86 15.02
C THR A 212 8.87 24.60 13.82
N GLY A 213 10.18 24.86 13.97
CA GLY A 213 11.18 24.48 12.96
C GLY A 213 11.42 22.97 12.84
N ASN A 214 10.67 22.12 13.56
CA ASN A 214 10.91 20.68 13.64
C ASN A 214 10.07 19.85 12.66
N VAL A 215 9.14 20.46 11.93
CA VAL A 215 8.24 19.77 10.99
C VAL A 215 9.03 18.96 9.95
N ARG A 216 8.77 17.65 9.93
CA ARG A 216 9.33 16.68 8.96
C ARG A 216 8.29 16.19 7.97
N HIS A 217 7.02 16.17 8.37
CA HIS A 217 5.94 15.66 7.55
C HIS A 217 4.88 16.74 7.35
N LEU A 218 4.70 17.13 6.09
CA LEU A 218 3.77 18.16 5.68
C LEU A 218 2.63 17.54 4.88
N SER A 219 1.40 17.74 5.35
CA SER A 219 0.19 17.36 4.62
C SER A 219 -0.58 18.62 4.21
N VAL A 220 -0.85 18.79 2.92
CA VAL A 220 -1.59 19.93 2.36
C VAL A 220 -3.02 19.49 2.07
N LEU A 221 -3.99 20.15 2.72
CA LEU A 221 -5.42 19.97 2.45
C LEU A 221 -5.96 21.01 1.48
N GLU A 222 -5.46 22.24 1.62
CA GLU A 222 -5.89 23.43 0.90
C GLU A 222 -4.74 24.43 0.84
N ILE A 223 -4.59 25.13 -0.28
CA ILE A 223 -3.62 26.23 -0.42
C ILE A 223 -4.35 27.55 -0.24
N GLY A 224 -4.15 28.19 0.91
CA GLY A 224 -4.53 29.58 1.16
C GLY A 224 -3.42 30.57 0.78
N GLN A 225 -3.72 31.87 0.87
CA GLN A 225 -2.79 32.96 0.50
C GLN A 225 -1.45 32.95 1.27
N ASN A 226 -1.40 32.34 2.46
CA ASN A 226 -0.24 32.37 3.36
C ASN A 226 0.67 31.12 3.27
N VAL A 227 0.48 30.26 2.27
CA VAL A 227 1.27 29.01 2.15
C VAL A 227 2.76 29.30 2.00
N SER A 228 3.15 30.30 1.20
CA SER A 228 4.56 30.68 1.04
C SER A 228 5.22 31.07 2.37
N MET A 229 4.56 31.90 3.19
CA MET A 229 5.02 32.26 4.54
C MET A 229 5.12 31.04 5.45
N THR A 230 4.16 30.12 5.36
CA THR A 230 4.16 28.87 6.14
C THR A 230 5.37 28.00 5.80
N LEU A 231 5.65 27.83 4.51
CA LEU A 231 6.79 27.06 4.02
C LEU A 231 8.13 27.72 4.43
N GLN A 232 8.20 29.05 4.49
CA GLN A 232 9.39 29.80 4.90
C GLN A 232 9.84 29.53 6.35
N ASN A 233 8.96 29.05 7.22
CA ASN A 233 9.32 28.72 8.60
C ASN A 233 9.84 27.29 8.78
N MET A 234 9.79 26.47 7.73
CA MET A 234 10.18 25.06 7.78
C MET A 234 11.51 24.82 7.05
N ASN A 235 12.34 23.92 7.57
CA ASN A 235 13.62 23.53 6.93
C ASN A 235 13.97 22.02 7.04
N LYS A 236 13.26 21.25 7.88
CA LYS A 236 13.49 19.80 8.09
C LYS A 236 12.52 18.88 7.35
N VAL A 237 11.67 19.43 6.47
CA VAL A 237 10.62 18.65 5.78
C VAL A 237 11.23 17.54 4.91
N ARG A 238 10.77 16.32 5.14
CA ARG A 238 11.14 15.09 4.42
C ARG A 238 9.97 14.50 3.65
N THR A 239 8.73 14.83 4.01
CA THR A 239 7.52 14.37 3.33
C THR A 239 6.62 15.56 3.02
N ILE A 240 6.16 15.63 1.77
CA ILE A 240 5.04 16.49 1.36
C ILE A 240 3.99 15.61 0.71
N THR A 241 2.77 15.62 1.26
CA THR A 241 1.61 14.94 0.68
C THR A 241 0.48 15.93 0.46
N ALA A 242 -0.17 15.82 -0.69
CA ALA A 242 -1.41 16.51 -1.00
C ALA A 242 -2.29 15.59 -1.84
N ARG A 243 -3.60 15.64 -1.61
CA ARG A 243 -4.55 14.86 -2.39
C ARG A 243 -5.82 15.67 -2.61
N ARG A 244 -6.32 15.70 -3.85
CA ARG A 244 -7.52 16.48 -4.22
C ARG A 244 -7.46 17.91 -3.67
N CYS A 245 -6.28 18.54 -3.83
CA CYS A 245 -6.03 19.90 -3.39
C CYS A 245 -5.93 20.76 -4.64
N GLU A 246 -6.83 21.73 -4.74
CA GLU A 246 -6.82 22.72 -5.81
C GLU A 246 -5.70 23.74 -5.58
N ASN A 247 -5.34 24.49 -6.62
CA ASN A 247 -4.33 25.56 -6.60
C ASN A 247 -2.89 25.10 -6.29
N ILE A 248 -2.58 23.81 -6.43
CA ILE A 248 -1.19 23.34 -6.47
C ILE A 248 -0.71 23.50 -7.91
N ASP A 249 0.16 24.46 -8.14
CA ASP A 249 0.73 24.76 -9.45
C ASP A 249 2.25 24.48 -9.50
N GLU A 250 2.87 24.83 -10.62
CA GLU A 250 4.32 24.71 -10.80
C GLU A 250 5.11 25.60 -9.81
N SER A 251 4.57 26.77 -9.43
CA SER A 251 5.24 27.73 -8.54
C SER A 251 5.35 27.20 -7.11
N PHE A 252 4.30 26.52 -6.62
CA PHE A 252 4.32 25.78 -5.36
C PHE A 252 5.41 24.71 -5.38
N LEU A 253 5.47 23.90 -6.44
CA LEU A 253 6.50 22.88 -6.60
C LEU A 253 7.91 23.48 -6.59
N ARG A 254 8.15 24.57 -7.31
CA ARG A 254 9.44 25.28 -7.32
C ARG A 254 9.84 25.76 -5.92
N THR A 255 8.88 26.27 -5.15
CA THR A 255 9.10 26.69 -3.77
C THR A 255 9.48 25.52 -2.87
N CYS A 256 8.76 24.39 -2.96
CA CYS A 256 9.08 23.19 -2.19
C CYS A 256 10.46 22.63 -2.55
N ILE A 257 10.77 22.55 -3.85
CA ILE A 257 12.04 21.98 -4.35
C ILE A 257 13.24 22.83 -3.91
N SER A 258 13.14 24.16 -4.01
CA SER A 258 14.26 25.05 -3.65
C SER A 258 14.58 24.99 -2.16
N ARG A 259 13.56 24.77 -1.33
CA ARG A 259 13.64 24.84 0.12
C ARG A 259 13.95 23.51 0.80
N PHE A 260 13.33 22.42 0.36
CA PHE A 260 13.41 21.12 1.03
C PHE A 260 14.35 20.15 0.31
N ARG A 261 15.65 20.43 0.36
CA ARG A 261 16.67 19.64 -0.36
C ARG A 261 16.80 18.19 0.11
N TYR A 262 16.35 17.89 1.33
CA TYR A 262 16.37 16.54 1.94
C TYR A 262 15.02 15.81 1.82
N LEU A 263 14.12 16.27 0.94
CA LEU A 263 12.83 15.63 0.71
C LEU A 263 13.01 14.18 0.25
N ARG A 264 12.31 13.26 0.91
CA ARG A 264 12.29 11.82 0.62
C ARG A 264 10.99 11.39 -0.06
N VAL A 265 9.87 12.05 0.26
CA VAL A 265 8.54 11.72 -0.26
C VAL A 265 7.86 12.99 -0.78
N LEU A 266 7.49 12.98 -2.06
CA LEU A 266 6.63 13.99 -2.68
C LEU A 266 5.45 13.29 -3.35
N LYS A 267 4.24 13.49 -2.81
CA LYS A 267 3.02 12.88 -3.34
C LYS A 267 1.94 13.94 -3.53
N LEU A 268 1.63 14.30 -4.77
CA LEU A 268 0.60 15.28 -5.11
C LEU A 268 -0.42 14.59 -6.02
N ALA A 269 -1.47 14.01 -5.43
CA ALA A 269 -2.41 13.16 -6.16
C ALA A 269 -3.72 13.90 -6.48
N ASN A 270 -4.14 13.90 -7.75
CA ASN A 270 -5.33 14.63 -8.22
C ASN A 270 -5.28 16.11 -7.79
N ALA A 271 -4.16 16.78 -8.06
CA ALA A 271 -3.87 18.15 -7.64
C ALA A 271 -4.01 19.17 -8.78
N SER A 272 -4.62 18.77 -9.90
CA SER A 272 -4.77 19.58 -11.12
C SER A 272 -3.44 20.13 -11.67
N LEU A 273 -2.34 19.41 -11.45
CA LEU A 273 -1.03 19.79 -11.98
C LEU A 273 -0.98 19.61 -13.50
N GLU A 274 -0.41 20.60 -14.18
CA GLU A 274 -0.21 20.60 -15.64
C GLU A 274 1.28 20.55 -16.02
N LEU A 275 2.09 21.40 -15.37
CA LEU A 275 3.52 21.51 -15.64
C LEU A 275 4.36 21.07 -14.43
N LEU A 276 5.48 20.40 -14.72
CA LEU A 276 6.43 19.95 -13.71
C LEU A 276 7.77 20.64 -13.92
N PRO A 277 8.34 21.30 -12.88
CA PRO A 277 9.59 22.03 -13.05
C PRO A 277 10.76 21.07 -13.21
N SER A 278 11.66 21.36 -14.14
CA SER A 278 12.88 20.55 -14.37
C SER A 278 13.81 20.50 -13.16
N SER A 279 13.69 21.44 -12.21
CA SER A 279 14.45 21.45 -10.96
C SER A 279 14.14 20.26 -10.05
N ILE A 280 13.07 19.50 -10.27
CA ILE A 280 12.75 18.30 -9.47
C ILE A 280 13.89 17.28 -9.45
N GLY A 281 14.67 17.19 -10.53
CA GLY A 281 15.85 16.34 -10.63
C GLY A 281 17.00 16.72 -9.68
N SER A 282 16.90 17.84 -8.97
CA SER A 282 17.87 18.25 -7.94
C SER A 282 17.64 17.59 -6.57
N LEU A 283 16.48 16.99 -6.32
CA LEU A 283 16.12 16.36 -5.05
C LEU A 283 16.77 14.97 -4.89
N LYS A 284 18.10 14.91 -4.75
CA LYS A 284 18.89 13.66 -4.73
C LYS A 284 18.49 12.64 -3.66
N HIS A 285 17.82 13.09 -2.59
CA HIS A 285 17.32 12.23 -1.51
C HIS A 285 15.90 11.69 -1.73
N LEU A 286 15.24 12.09 -2.83
CA LEU A 286 13.88 11.68 -3.13
C LEU A 286 13.83 10.18 -3.41
N ARG A 287 12.96 9.49 -2.68
CA ARG A 287 12.74 8.04 -2.77
C ARG A 287 11.34 7.71 -3.27
N THR A 288 10.37 8.60 -3.07
CA THR A 288 9.02 8.45 -3.61
C THR A 288 8.55 9.72 -4.29
N LEU A 289 8.14 9.59 -5.54
CA LEU A 289 7.52 10.64 -6.34
C LEU A 289 6.17 10.12 -6.88
N SER A 290 5.08 10.79 -6.57
CA SER A 290 3.75 10.45 -7.07
C SER A 290 3.00 11.68 -7.54
N PHE A 291 2.54 11.61 -8.79
CA PHE A 291 1.61 12.56 -9.40
C PHE A 291 0.32 11.86 -9.85
N TYR A 292 -0.06 10.79 -9.15
CA TYR A 292 -1.22 9.98 -9.49
C TYR A 292 -2.48 10.83 -9.78
N GLY A 293 -3.13 10.57 -10.91
CA GLY A 293 -4.40 11.18 -11.28
C GLY A 293 -4.33 12.67 -11.61
N ASN A 294 -3.15 13.23 -11.87
CA ASN A 294 -3.06 14.56 -12.47
C ASN A 294 -3.22 14.42 -13.99
N GLU A 295 -4.47 14.59 -14.45
CA GLU A 295 -4.83 14.41 -15.86
C GLU A 295 -4.27 15.53 -16.76
N GLY A 296 -3.91 16.69 -16.21
CA GLY A 296 -3.34 17.82 -16.95
C GLY A 296 -1.86 17.64 -17.35
N ILE A 297 -1.14 16.69 -16.74
CA ILE A 297 0.28 16.47 -17.04
C ILE A 297 0.42 15.86 -18.44
N THR A 298 1.04 16.59 -19.35
CA THR A 298 1.34 16.16 -20.72
C THR A 298 2.79 15.71 -20.89
N GLU A 299 3.72 16.28 -20.13
CA GLU A 299 5.15 15.95 -20.15
C GLU A 299 5.72 15.81 -18.73
N VAL A 300 6.62 14.84 -18.55
CA VAL A 300 7.39 14.66 -17.32
C VAL A 300 8.86 14.97 -17.63
N PRO A 301 9.52 15.91 -16.92
CA PRO A 301 10.84 16.37 -17.29
C PRO A 301 11.90 15.26 -17.18
N ASN A 302 12.75 15.13 -18.18
CA ASN A 302 13.86 14.15 -18.22
C ASN A 302 14.84 14.27 -17.05
N SER A 303 14.84 15.40 -16.33
CA SER A 303 15.66 15.57 -15.12
C SER A 303 15.27 14.62 -13.98
N ILE A 304 14.06 14.06 -13.96
CA ILE A 304 13.65 13.02 -13.00
C ILE A 304 14.58 11.81 -13.09
N CYS A 305 15.12 11.49 -14.28
CA CYS A 305 16.07 10.40 -14.47
C CYS A 305 17.43 10.61 -13.78
N LYS A 306 17.68 11.78 -13.16
CA LYS A 306 18.84 12.03 -12.30
C LYS A 306 18.65 11.50 -10.87
N LEU A 307 17.42 11.15 -10.49
CA LEU A 307 17.05 10.72 -9.13
C LEU A 307 17.38 9.24 -8.91
N GLN A 308 18.68 8.92 -8.81
CA GLN A 308 19.15 7.53 -8.66
C GLN A 308 18.68 6.84 -7.37
N SER A 309 18.31 7.62 -6.34
CA SER A 309 17.74 7.13 -5.07
C SER A 309 16.23 6.83 -5.13
N LEU A 310 15.56 7.15 -6.26
CA LEU A 310 14.12 7.03 -6.38
C LEU A 310 13.72 5.55 -6.38
N LYS A 311 12.91 5.15 -5.40
CA LYS A 311 12.37 3.78 -5.24
C LYS A 311 10.96 3.64 -5.81
N THR A 312 10.15 4.70 -5.76
CA THR A 312 8.76 4.72 -6.24
C THR A 312 8.52 5.90 -7.19
N LEU A 313 8.04 5.61 -8.40
CA LEU A 313 7.49 6.58 -9.33
C LEU A 313 6.05 6.18 -9.68
N ASN A 314 5.10 7.06 -9.40
CA ASN A 314 3.69 6.84 -9.71
C ASN A 314 3.14 8.01 -10.56
N LEU A 315 2.89 7.69 -11.83
CA LEU A 315 2.27 8.53 -12.86
C LEU A 315 0.94 7.90 -13.34
N GLY A 316 0.39 6.97 -12.56
CA GLY A 316 -0.87 6.30 -12.88
C GLY A 316 -2.01 7.31 -12.95
N GLY A 317 -2.87 7.20 -13.96
CA GLY A 317 -3.97 8.14 -14.14
C GLY A 317 -3.58 9.50 -14.73
N CYS A 318 -2.32 9.75 -15.08
CA CYS A 318 -1.93 10.87 -15.94
C CYS A 318 -2.30 10.57 -17.39
N VAL A 319 -3.60 10.64 -17.71
CA VAL A 319 -4.16 10.15 -18.99
C VAL A 319 -3.69 10.92 -20.22
N ASN A 320 -3.22 12.16 -20.05
CA ASN A 320 -2.70 12.99 -21.13
C ASN A 320 -1.18 12.95 -21.29
N LEU A 321 -0.47 12.15 -20.48
CA LEU A 321 0.99 12.04 -20.57
C LEU A 321 1.39 11.45 -21.93
N GLU A 322 2.07 12.24 -22.76
CA GLU A 322 2.43 11.84 -24.11
C GLU A 322 3.47 10.71 -24.10
N GLU A 323 4.59 10.92 -23.41
CA GLU A 323 5.67 9.93 -23.30
C GLU A 323 6.21 9.84 -21.86
N LEU A 324 6.79 8.69 -21.52
CA LEU A 324 7.62 8.58 -20.33
C LEU A 324 8.98 9.26 -20.57
N PRO A 325 9.68 9.73 -19.51
CA PRO A 325 11.03 10.26 -19.65
C PRO A 325 11.96 9.29 -20.40
N ARG A 326 12.85 9.79 -21.26
CA ARG A 326 13.70 8.92 -22.11
C ARG A 326 14.79 8.19 -21.33
N GLY A 327 15.23 8.74 -20.19
CA GLY A 327 16.34 8.21 -19.40
C GLY A 327 15.95 7.24 -18.28
N MET A 328 14.82 6.54 -18.38
CA MET A 328 14.28 5.73 -17.27
C MET A 328 15.26 4.70 -16.71
N SER A 329 16.08 4.06 -17.54
CA SER A 329 17.13 3.11 -17.10
C SER A 329 18.15 3.68 -16.11
N LYS A 330 18.27 5.02 -16.01
CA LYS A 330 19.14 5.69 -15.02
C LYS A 330 18.58 5.64 -13.59
N LEU A 331 17.30 5.30 -13.42
CA LEU A 331 16.65 5.16 -12.12
C LEU A 331 16.99 3.79 -11.49
N ILE A 332 18.28 3.58 -11.20
CA ILE A 332 18.84 2.28 -10.80
C ILE A 332 18.23 1.68 -9.52
N SER A 333 17.66 2.51 -8.64
CA SER A 333 17.01 2.07 -7.40
C SER A 333 15.49 1.92 -7.52
N LEU A 334 14.91 2.12 -8.72
CA LEU A 334 13.46 2.13 -8.89
C LEU A 334 12.89 0.73 -8.72
N ARG A 335 11.95 0.61 -7.78
CA ARG A 335 11.29 -0.65 -7.39
C ARG A 335 9.81 -0.68 -7.74
N TYR A 336 9.14 0.47 -7.70
CA TYR A 336 7.74 0.61 -8.05
C TYR A 336 7.58 1.62 -9.18
N LEU A 337 6.96 1.18 -10.28
CA LEU A 337 6.57 2.02 -11.40
C LEU A 337 5.10 1.78 -11.74
N ASP A 338 4.29 2.83 -11.67
CA ASP A 338 2.90 2.87 -12.14
C ASP A 338 2.76 4.03 -13.10
N PHE A 339 2.19 3.79 -14.28
CA PHE A 339 2.00 4.83 -15.27
C PHE A 339 0.79 4.60 -16.19
N THR A 340 0.31 5.73 -16.69
CA THR A 340 -0.56 5.86 -17.86
C THR A 340 0.15 6.76 -18.87
N THR A 341 0.07 6.44 -20.15
CA THR A 341 0.74 7.21 -21.21
C THR A 341 0.06 6.98 -22.57
N LYS A 342 0.22 7.94 -23.48
CA LYS A 342 -0.21 7.87 -24.89
C LYS A 342 0.85 7.30 -25.83
N GLN A 343 2.07 7.03 -25.34
CA GLN A 343 3.15 6.49 -26.17
C GLN A 343 2.74 5.16 -26.80
N SER A 344 3.15 4.95 -28.04
CA SER A 344 2.86 3.71 -28.78
C SER A 344 3.90 2.62 -28.53
N SER A 345 5.12 2.99 -28.16
CA SER A 345 6.24 2.07 -27.90
C SER A 345 7.21 2.64 -26.88
N PHE A 346 8.03 1.79 -26.29
CA PHE A 346 9.10 2.20 -25.38
C PHE A 346 10.40 2.51 -26.13
N PRO A 347 11.20 3.51 -25.68
CA PRO A 347 12.53 3.75 -26.22
C PRO A 347 13.49 2.59 -25.89
N GLU A 348 14.58 2.50 -26.66
CA GLU A 348 15.67 1.58 -26.41
C GLU A 348 16.28 1.87 -25.01
N ASN A 349 16.39 0.84 -24.17
CA ASN A 349 16.80 0.97 -22.76
C ASN A 349 15.87 1.85 -21.88
N GLY A 350 14.57 1.94 -22.21
CA GLY A 350 13.57 2.62 -21.38
C GLY A 350 13.25 1.88 -20.08
N VAL A 351 11.98 1.50 -19.89
CA VAL A 351 11.54 0.71 -18.72
C VAL A 351 12.24 -0.66 -18.66
N GLY A 352 12.67 -1.18 -19.83
CA GLY A 352 13.32 -2.49 -19.94
C GLY A 352 14.62 -2.64 -19.14
N GLY A 353 15.38 -1.56 -18.98
CA GLY A 353 16.67 -1.55 -18.28
C GLY A 353 16.57 -1.41 -16.75
N LEU A 354 15.36 -1.41 -16.18
CA LEU A 354 15.14 -1.22 -14.73
C LEU A 354 15.37 -2.54 -13.94
N LYS A 355 16.62 -2.86 -13.66
CA LYS A 355 17.05 -4.13 -13.02
C LYS A 355 16.66 -4.28 -11.54
N SER A 356 16.18 -3.23 -10.90
CA SER A 356 15.71 -3.25 -9.50
C SER A 356 14.19 -3.29 -9.38
N LEU A 357 13.47 -3.28 -10.51
CA LEU A 357 12.02 -3.11 -10.54
C LEU A 357 11.33 -4.34 -9.96
N ARG A 358 10.47 -4.12 -8.95
CA ARG A 358 9.69 -5.16 -8.26
C ARG A 358 8.20 -5.10 -8.61
N TYR A 359 7.66 -3.91 -8.83
CA TYR A 359 6.26 -3.66 -9.17
C TYR A 359 6.16 -2.83 -10.44
N LEU A 360 5.49 -3.39 -11.44
CA LEU A 360 5.19 -2.70 -12.70
C LEU A 360 3.68 -2.70 -12.92
N VAL A 361 3.12 -1.50 -13.04
CA VAL A 361 1.70 -1.26 -13.27
C VAL A 361 1.54 -0.45 -14.56
N ILE A 362 0.99 -1.09 -15.59
CA ILE A 362 0.72 -0.49 -16.91
C ILE A 362 -0.80 -0.37 -17.06
N MET A 363 -1.34 0.83 -16.88
CA MET A 363 -2.80 1.03 -16.82
C MET A 363 -3.25 2.10 -17.80
N ARG A 364 -4.29 1.80 -18.57
CA ARG A 364 -4.95 2.73 -19.51
C ARG A 364 -4.02 3.24 -20.63
N CYS A 365 -2.93 2.53 -20.94
CA CYS A 365 -2.04 2.84 -22.05
C CYS A 365 -2.65 2.36 -23.37
N SER A 366 -3.56 3.14 -23.95
CA SER A 366 -4.42 2.68 -25.05
C SER A 366 -3.69 2.52 -26.38
N ASN A 367 -2.62 3.29 -26.60
CA ASN A 367 -1.84 3.28 -27.85
C ASN A 367 -0.65 2.33 -27.79
N LEU A 368 -0.26 1.87 -26.59
CA LEU A 368 0.92 1.04 -26.40
C LEU A 368 0.73 -0.31 -27.09
N THR A 369 1.65 -0.67 -27.99
CA THR A 369 1.52 -1.86 -28.84
C THR A 369 2.32 -3.06 -28.34
N CYS A 370 3.41 -2.85 -27.60
CA CYS A 370 4.27 -3.91 -27.10
C CYS A 370 4.88 -3.57 -25.72
N LEU A 371 5.37 -4.59 -25.03
CA LEU A 371 6.19 -4.44 -23.82
C LEU A 371 7.64 -4.01 -24.19
N PRO A 372 8.46 -3.54 -23.22
CA PRO A 372 9.84 -3.16 -23.48
C PRO A 372 10.64 -4.31 -24.11
N ARG A 373 11.44 -4.00 -25.14
CA ARG A 373 12.27 -5.01 -25.85
C ARG A 373 13.38 -5.56 -24.97
N ASP A 374 14.02 -4.71 -24.18
CA ASP A 374 14.94 -5.15 -23.13
C ASP A 374 14.13 -5.78 -22.00
N THR A 375 14.39 -7.06 -21.73
CA THR A 375 13.67 -7.87 -20.75
C THR A 375 14.38 -7.94 -19.40
N SER A 376 15.46 -7.18 -19.20
CA SER A 376 16.26 -7.18 -17.96
C SER A 376 15.42 -6.95 -16.70
N TYR A 377 14.38 -6.11 -16.78
CA TYR A 377 13.45 -5.86 -15.68
C TYR A 377 12.65 -7.09 -15.22
N LEU A 378 12.46 -8.10 -16.08
CA LEU A 378 11.67 -9.29 -15.75
C LEU A 378 12.35 -10.16 -14.69
N ALA A 379 13.68 -10.20 -14.67
CA ALA A 379 14.46 -10.98 -13.70
C ALA A 379 14.29 -10.48 -12.25
N SER A 380 13.92 -9.21 -12.07
CA SER A 380 13.71 -8.60 -10.75
C SER A 380 12.25 -8.48 -10.34
N LEU A 381 11.31 -8.62 -11.29
CA LEU A 381 9.91 -8.26 -11.11
C LEU A 381 9.15 -9.26 -10.23
N HIS A 382 8.48 -8.76 -9.19
CA HIS A 382 7.64 -9.55 -8.28
C HIS A 382 6.15 -9.43 -8.60
N THR A 383 5.70 -8.27 -9.07
CA THR A 383 4.30 -8.03 -9.41
C THR A 383 4.18 -7.29 -10.73
N LEU A 384 3.36 -7.84 -11.63
CA LEU A 384 2.98 -7.21 -12.90
C LEU A 384 1.47 -7.03 -12.93
N THR A 385 1.02 -5.81 -13.17
CA THR A 385 -0.39 -5.50 -13.45
C THR A 385 -0.50 -4.76 -14.77
N ILE A 386 -1.27 -5.33 -15.70
CA ILE A 386 -1.57 -4.72 -16.99
C ILE A 386 -3.08 -4.56 -17.09
N GLY A 387 -3.55 -3.35 -17.38
CA GLY A 387 -4.97 -3.05 -17.37
C GLY A 387 -5.42 -2.06 -18.44
N ASN A 388 -6.49 -2.39 -19.15
CA ASN A 388 -7.15 -1.50 -20.12
C ASN A 388 -6.18 -0.97 -21.20
N CYS A 389 -5.30 -1.83 -21.72
CA CYS A 389 -4.36 -1.50 -22.79
C CYS A 389 -4.86 -2.14 -24.08
N LYS A 390 -5.53 -1.35 -24.94
CA LYS A 390 -6.31 -1.87 -26.07
C LYS A 390 -5.47 -2.42 -27.22
N GLN A 391 -4.34 -1.77 -27.52
CA GLN A 391 -3.46 -2.16 -28.63
C GLN A 391 -2.30 -3.06 -28.21
N LEU A 392 -2.18 -3.34 -26.91
CA LEU A 392 -1.03 -4.03 -26.35
C LEU A 392 -1.06 -5.52 -26.69
N ASP A 393 -0.03 -5.95 -27.39
CA ASP A 393 0.36 -7.35 -27.50
C ASP A 393 1.36 -7.71 -26.37
N LEU A 394 1.12 -8.85 -25.74
CA LEU A 394 1.95 -9.35 -24.63
C LEU A 394 3.03 -10.35 -25.08
N VAL A 395 3.03 -10.72 -26.37
CA VAL A 395 4.03 -11.62 -26.95
C VAL A 395 5.41 -10.94 -26.98
N MET A 396 6.44 -11.72 -26.66
CA MET A 396 7.85 -11.32 -26.77
C MET A 396 8.58 -12.36 -27.62
N GLU A 397 9.07 -11.96 -28.80
CA GLU A 397 9.68 -12.88 -29.77
C GLU A 397 11.04 -13.45 -29.32
N ASN A 398 11.75 -12.78 -28.40
CA ASN A 398 13.14 -13.10 -28.03
C ASN A 398 13.33 -13.49 -26.55
N TYR A 399 12.30 -13.97 -25.87
CA TYR A 399 12.45 -14.38 -24.47
C TYR A 399 13.23 -15.69 -24.34
N GLN A 400 14.37 -15.64 -23.64
CA GLN A 400 15.33 -16.75 -23.51
C GLN A 400 15.02 -17.75 -22.38
N GLY A 401 13.77 -17.84 -21.89
CA GLY A 401 13.42 -18.82 -20.86
C GLY A 401 13.99 -18.51 -19.46
N ILE A 402 14.33 -17.26 -19.16
CA ILE A 402 15.00 -16.86 -17.91
C ILE A 402 14.05 -17.03 -16.71
N PRO A 403 14.45 -17.72 -15.62
CA PRO A 403 13.63 -17.80 -14.41
C PRO A 403 13.21 -16.41 -13.91
N LEU A 404 11.93 -16.27 -13.59
CA LEU A 404 11.34 -15.03 -13.12
C LEU A 404 11.16 -15.07 -11.61
N LYS A 405 11.23 -13.91 -10.94
CA LYS A 405 10.85 -13.76 -9.53
C LYS A 405 9.36 -13.38 -9.35
N LEU A 406 8.56 -13.50 -10.41
CA LEU A 406 7.18 -12.99 -10.45
C LEU A 406 6.28 -13.79 -9.50
N LYS A 407 5.73 -13.12 -8.48
CA LYS A 407 4.81 -13.67 -7.47
C LYS A 407 3.34 -13.40 -7.81
N LYS A 408 3.03 -12.24 -8.40
CA LYS A 408 1.64 -11.82 -8.68
C LYS A 408 1.48 -11.28 -10.09
N LEU A 409 0.51 -11.78 -10.84
CA LEU A 409 0.18 -11.35 -12.19
C LEU A 409 -1.29 -10.96 -12.33
N GLY A 410 -1.54 -9.72 -12.71
CA GLY A 410 -2.87 -9.19 -12.98
C GLY A 410 -3.01 -8.71 -14.41
N ILE A 411 -3.94 -9.27 -15.17
CA ILE A 411 -4.27 -8.83 -16.53
C ILE A 411 -5.74 -8.46 -16.58
N LYS A 412 -6.04 -7.23 -17.01
CA LYS A 412 -7.41 -6.72 -17.10
C LYS A 412 -7.65 -6.03 -18.43
N GLY A 413 -8.68 -6.40 -19.18
CA GLY A 413 -9.08 -5.60 -20.35
C GLY A 413 -7.98 -5.46 -21.40
N VAL A 414 -7.34 -6.59 -21.76
CA VAL A 414 -6.33 -6.66 -22.84
C VAL A 414 -6.94 -7.50 -23.98
N PRO A 415 -7.60 -6.87 -24.96
CA PRO A 415 -8.41 -7.59 -25.94
C PRO A 415 -7.58 -8.32 -27.00
N ARG A 416 -6.29 -8.00 -27.20
CA ARG A 416 -5.43 -8.74 -28.14
C ARG A 416 -4.89 -10.06 -27.57
N MET A 417 -5.03 -10.28 -26.26
CA MET A 417 -4.55 -11.51 -25.62
C MET A 417 -5.51 -12.67 -25.90
N VAL A 418 -5.12 -13.56 -26.82
CA VAL A 418 -5.86 -14.78 -27.16
C VAL A 418 -5.47 -15.96 -26.26
N ALA A 419 -4.20 -16.00 -25.86
CA ALA A 419 -3.63 -16.95 -24.89
C ALA A 419 -2.61 -16.24 -23.99
N LEU A 420 -2.20 -16.87 -22.90
CA LEU A 420 -1.09 -16.37 -22.08
C LEU A 420 0.24 -16.51 -22.85
N PRO A 421 1.09 -15.47 -22.89
CA PRO A 421 2.39 -15.52 -23.58
C PRO A 421 3.37 -16.49 -22.89
N GLU A 422 4.20 -17.14 -23.72
CA GLU A 422 5.14 -18.20 -23.31
C GLU A 422 6.14 -17.76 -22.24
N TRP A 423 6.55 -16.49 -22.24
CA TRP A 423 7.54 -16.00 -21.28
C TRP A 423 7.07 -16.06 -19.82
N PHE A 424 5.76 -16.18 -19.58
CA PHE A 424 5.24 -16.42 -18.24
C PHE A 424 5.66 -17.77 -17.65
N GLN A 425 6.06 -18.75 -18.46
CA GLN A 425 6.56 -20.04 -17.96
C GLN A 425 7.77 -19.88 -17.03
N GLY A 426 8.59 -18.84 -17.18
CA GLY A 426 9.70 -18.58 -16.27
C GLY A 426 9.28 -18.32 -14.83
N ALA A 427 8.00 -18.02 -14.56
CA ALA A 427 7.45 -17.83 -13.22
C ALA A 427 6.86 -19.12 -12.59
N ARG A 428 7.11 -20.29 -13.20
CA ARG A 428 6.57 -21.60 -12.78
C ARG A 428 6.70 -21.87 -11.27
N ASP A 429 7.86 -21.56 -10.70
CA ASP A 429 8.16 -21.89 -9.31
C ASP A 429 7.86 -20.73 -8.34
N THR A 430 7.51 -19.54 -8.85
CA THR A 430 7.36 -18.32 -8.03
C THR A 430 5.96 -17.74 -8.03
N LEU A 431 5.17 -17.93 -9.10
CA LEU A 431 3.87 -17.27 -9.25
C LEU A 431 2.86 -17.85 -8.26
N GLN A 432 2.30 -16.99 -7.42
CA GLN A 432 1.32 -17.31 -6.37
C GLN A 432 -0.09 -16.88 -6.76
N ASP A 433 -0.22 -15.72 -7.41
CA ASP A 433 -1.53 -15.13 -7.74
C ASP A 433 -1.63 -14.83 -9.24
N LEU A 434 -2.61 -15.46 -9.91
CA LEU A 434 -2.96 -15.17 -11.28
C LEU A 434 -4.39 -14.64 -11.36
N VAL A 435 -4.53 -13.40 -11.84
CA VAL A 435 -5.82 -12.71 -11.93
C VAL A 435 -6.04 -12.21 -13.35
N ILE A 436 -7.00 -12.78 -14.06
CA ILE A 436 -7.38 -12.37 -15.41
C ILE A 436 -8.84 -11.86 -15.38
N ARG A 437 -9.05 -10.62 -15.85
CA ARG A 437 -10.36 -9.97 -15.82
C ARG A 437 -10.70 -9.31 -17.15
N ASN A 438 -11.95 -9.41 -17.59
CA ASN A 438 -12.44 -8.70 -18.78
C ASN A 438 -11.55 -8.90 -20.02
N CYS A 439 -10.96 -10.09 -20.21
CA CYS A 439 -10.15 -10.40 -21.39
C CYS A 439 -11.05 -11.15 -22.37
N GLU A 440 -11.64 -10.39 -23.29
CA GLU A 440 -12.77 -10.85 -24.13
C GLU A 440 -12.38 -11.92 -25.15
N ASN A 441 -11.12 -11.89 -25.61
CA ASN A 441 -10.60 -12.82 -26.61
C ASN A 441 -9.74 -13.95 -26.04
N LEU A 442 -9.64 -14.09 -24.72
CA LEU A 442 -8.91 -15.22 -24.13
C LEU A 442 -9.68 -16.51 -24.39
N GLU A 443 -9.12 -17.40 -25.20
CA GLU A 443 -9.78 -18.64 -25.66
C GLU A 443 -9.42 -19.85 -24.79
N ALA A 444 -8.16 -19.93 -24.35
CA ALA A 444 -7.66 -21.03 -23.55
C ALA A 444 -6.59 -20.57 -22.55
N LEU A 445 -6.48 -21.30 -21.44
CA LEU A 445 -5.28 -21.29 -20.62
C LEU A 445 -4.34 -22.40 -21.12
N PRO A 446 -3.03 -22.15 -21.18
CA PRO A 446 -2.07 -23.12 -21.71
C PRO A 446 -1.82 -24.27 -20.73
N GLY A 447 -1.53 -25.46 -21.27
CA GLY A 447 -1.29 -26.68 -20.47
C GLY A 447 -0.09 -26.58 -19.52
N TRP A 448 0.96 -25.84 -19.91
CA TRP A 448 2.13 -25.60 -19.07
C TRP A 448 1.79 -24.88 -17.76
N LEU A 449 0.62 -24.21 -17.65
CA LEU A 449 0.17 -23.57 -16.41
C LEU A 449 0.04 -24.60 -15.27
N MET A 450 -0.24 -25.87 -15.59
CA MET A 450 -0.37 -26.96 -14.61
C MET A 450 0.95 -27.36 -13.96
N SER A 451 2.06 -26.85 -14.49
CA SER A 451 3.39 -27.07 -13.93
C SER A 451 3.73 -26.11 -12.79
N PHE A 452 2.86 -25.13 -12.49
CA PHE A 452 3.10 -24.04 -11.55
C PHE A 452 2.95 -24.52 -10.10
N ARG A 453 4.07 -24.67 -9.41
CA ARG A 453 4.13 -25.31 -8.08
C ARG A 453 3.68 -24.40 -6.94
N SER A 454 3.79 -23.09 -7.14
CA SER A 454 3.54 -22.08 -6.11
C SER A 454 2.18 -21.38 -6.25
N LEU A 455 1.38 -21.72 -7.27
CA LEU A 455 0.14 -21.03 -7.58
C LEU A 455 -0.93 -21.29 -6.50
N ARG A 456 -1.30 -20.26 -5.76
CA ARG A 456 -2.27 -20.28 -4.65
C ARG A 456 -3.64 -19.81 -5.08
N ARG A 457 -3.72 -18.76 -5.91
CA ARG A 457 -4.99 -18.14 -6.31
C ARG A 457 -5.09 -18.00 -7.82
N LEU A 458 -6.10 -18.63 -8.40
CA LEU A 458 -6.47 -18.47 -9.81
C LEU A 458 -7.84 -17.79 -9.92
N ILE A 459 -7.86 -16.57 -10.44
CA ILE A 459 -9.07 -15.76 -10.52
C ILE A 459 -9.34 -15.34 -11.96
N LEU A 460 -10.45 -15.83 -12.51
CA LEU A 460 -10.92 -15.56 -13.87
C LEU A 460 -12.29 -14.88 -13.79
N VAL A 461 -12.38 -13.64 -14.29
CA VAL A 461 -13.63 -12.87 -14.25
C VAL A 461 -13.95 -12.28 -15.62
N SER A 462 -15.15 -12.50 -16.12
CA SER A 462 -15.61 -11.92 -17.39
C SER A 462 -14.68 -12.25 -18.57
N CYS A 463 -14.33 -13.53 -18.74
CA CYS A 463 -13.59 -14.04 -19.91
C CYS A 463 -14.56 -14.89 -20.74
N PRO A 464 -15.39 -14.29 -21.61
CA PRO A 464 -16.52 -14.96 -22.24
C PRO A 464 -16.12 -16.10 -23.18
N LYS A 465 -15.07 -15.91 -23.99
CA LYS A 465 -14.57 -16.89 -24.98
C LYS A 465 -13.71 -18.01 -24.40
N LEU A 466 -13.43 -18.01 -23.09
CA LEU A 466 -12.66 -19.07 -22.47
C LEU A 466 -13.46 -20.38 -22.54
N LEU A 467 -12.99 -21.33 -23.34
CA LEU A 467 -13.75 -22.54 -23.67
C LEU A 467 -13.56 -23.67 -22.66
N SER A 468 -12.35 -23.81 -22.11
CA SER A 468 -12.00 -24.89 -21.18
C SER A 468 -10.90 -24.44 -20.22
N LEU A 469 -10.83 -25.12 -19.08
CA LEU A 469 -9.64 -25.09 -18.23
C LEU A 469 -8.69 -26.19 -18.69
N PRO A 470 -7.37 -26.06 -18.44
CA PRO A 470 -6.41 -27.10 -18.76
C PRO A 470 -6.78 -28.42 -18.09
N GLU A 471 -6.48 -29.54 -18.75
CA GLU A 471 -6.53 -30.85 -18.11
C GLU A 471 -5.53 -30.90 -16.94
N GLU A 472 -5.71 -31.83 -16.00
CA GLU A 472 -4.78 -32.02 -14.87
C GLU A 472 -4.67 -30.85 -13.88
N MET A 473 -5.74 -30.06 -13.67
CA MET A 473 -5.83 -29.04 -12.61
C MET A 473 -5.43 -29.56 -11.20
N HIS A 474 -5.54 -30.87 -10.96
CA HIS A 474 -5.10 -31.53 -9.73
C HIS A 474 -3.57 -31.44 -9.48
N ARG A 475 -2.76 -31.13 -10.50
CA ARG A 475 -1.30 -30.93 -10.36
C ARG A 475 -0.93 -29.62 -9.66
N LEU A 476 -1.86 -28.67 -9.58
CA LEU A 476 -1.68 -27.41 -8.85
C LEU A 476 -1.84 -27.63 -7.33
N THR A 477 -0.90 -28.34 -6.71
CA THR A 477 -1.00 -28.78 -5.31
C THR A 477 -1.02 -27.64 -4.27
N ALA A 478 -0.54 -26.45 -4.62
CA ALA A 478 -0.55 -25.27 -3.75
C ALA A 478 -1.81 -24.41 -3.86
N LEU A 479 -2.75 -24.77 -4.74
CA LEU A 479 -3.92 -23.96 -5.06
C LEU A 479 -4.93 -23.97 -3.90
N THR A 480 -5.19 -22.79 -3.34
CA THR A 480 -6.12 -22.59 -2.22
C THR A 480 -7.41 -21.90 -2.64
N GLU A 481 -7.40 -21.14 -3.73
CA GLU A 481 -8.58 -20.42 -4.23
C GLU A 481 -8.67 -20.50 -5.75
N VAL A 482 -9.81 -20.97 -6.25
CA VAL A 482 -10.21 -20.83 -7.65
C VAL A 482 -11.50 -20.04 -7.72
N ARG A 483 -11.48 -18.89 -8.39
CA ARG A 483 -12.67 -18.06 -8.55
C ARG A 483 -12.93 -17.76 -10.01
N ILE A 484 -13.98 -18.38 -10.55
CA ILE A 484 -14.42 -18.19 -11.93
C ILE A 484 -15.79 -17.53 -11.92
N LYS A 485 -15.90 -16.33 -12.53
CA LYS A 485 -17.15 -15.55 -12.56
C LYS A 485 -17.40 -14.99 -13.94
N LYS A 486 -18.65 -15.00 -14.41
CA LYS A 486 -19.05 -14.44 -15.72
C LYS A 486 -18.24 -14.98 -16.92
N CYS A 487 -17.83 -16.25 -16.88
CA CYS A 487 -17.17 -16.95 -18.00
C CYS A 487 -18.20 -17.90 -18.64
N HIS A 488 -19.00 -17.37 -19.58
CA HIS A 488 -20.24 -18.01 -20.03
C HIS A 488 -19.99 -19.29 -20.84
N ASP A 489 -19.01 -19.30 -21.74
CA ASP A 489 -18.77 -20.48 -22.59
C ASP A 489 -18.15 -21.63 -21.80
N LEU A 490 -17.23 -21.33 -20.88
CA LEU A 490 -16.72 -22.29 -19.89
C LEU A 490 -17.87 -22.91 -19.08
N LYS A 491 -18.78 -22.07 -18.56
CA LYS A 491 -19.94 -22.57 -17.80
C LYS A 491 -20.79 -23.50 -18.65
N ARG A 492 -21.12 -23.14 -19.90
CA ARG A 492 -21.94 -23.98 -20.80
C ARG A 492 -21.28 -25.34 -21.08
N ARG A 493 -19.97 -25.38 -21.31
CA ARG A 493 -19.27 -26.64 -21.58
C ARG A 493 -19.17 -27.54 -20.35
N CYS A 494 -18.94 -27.00 -19.16
CA CYS A 494 -18.95 -27.80 -17.93
C CYS A 494 -20.29 -28.50 -17.67
N HIS A 495 -21.43 -27.93 -18.10
CA HIS A 495 -22.76 -28.54 -17.94
C HIS A 495 -23.08 -29.59 -19.01
N ARG A 496 -22.32 -29.66 -20.11
CA ARG A 496 -22.53 -30.66 -21.18
C ARG A 496 -21.69 -31.94 -20.98
N ASN A 497 -20.66 -31.86 -20.13
CA ASN A 497 -19.72 -32.94 -19.84
C ASN A 497 -19.93 -33.59 -18.46
N THR A 498 -21.01 -33.23 -17.77
CA THR A 498 -21.56 -33.88 -16.55
C THR A 498 -22.89 -34.50 -16.91
#